data_AF-A0A7R9HFW6-F1
#
_entry.id   AF-A0A7R9HFW6-F1
#
_cell.length_a   1.000
_cell.length_b   1.000
_cell.length_c   1.000
_cell.angle_alpha   90.00
_cell.angle_beta   90.00
_cell.angle_gamma   90.00
#
_symmetry.space_group_name_H-M   'P 1'
#
loop_
_entity.id
_entity.type
_entity.pdbx_description
1 polymer ?
#
loop_
_entity_poly.entity_id
_entity_poly.type
_entity_poly.pdbx_seq_one_letter_code
_entity_poly.pdbx_strand_id
1 'polypeptide(L)'
;MCNNAMVYNHPETIYYKAAKKLLHVGVKMMSQDKLKPLRSVITYMVDISREELGFDLGYEEGVIGVKIEPEEEQEGGEDSQDILEVKQEVKRIIETNKPLSKFEAIPDDLTPEEILEQAQKAARSASEKLSLKRANSKV
;
A
#
# COMPACT_ATOMS: atom_id res chain seq x y z
N MET A 1 -17.05 11.46 -23.90
CA MET A 1 -16.85 10.70 -25.17
C MET A 1 -18.11 9.98 -25.65
N CYS A 2 -18.64 8.96 -24.95
CA CYS A 2 -19.78 8.16 -25.44
C CYS A 2 -21.04 8.99 -25.73
N ASN A 3 -21.29 10.05 -24.95
CA ASN A 3 -22.40 10.98 -25.21
C ASN A 3 -22.27 11.65 -26.57
N ASN A 4 -21.08 12.12 -26.95
CA ASN A 4 -20.85 12.71 -28.27
C ASN A 4 -21.18 11.70 -29.38
N ALA A 5 -20.72 10.45 -29.23
CA ALA A 5 -21.04 9.39 -30.19
C ALA A 5 -22.57 9.13 -30.28
N MET A 6 -23.30 9.22 -29.19
CA MET A 6 -24.76 9.08 -29.20
C MET A 6 -25.51 10.31 -29.73
N VAL A 7 -24.94 11.52 -29.61
CA VAL A 7 -25.55 12.77 -30.10
C VAL A 7 -25.41 12.89 -31.62
N TYR A 8 -24.24 12.55 -32.18
CA TYR A 8 -23.99 12.72 -33.62
C TYR A 8 -24.47 11.55 -34.48
N ASN A 9 -24.74 10.39 -33.89
CA ASN A 9 -25.14 9.19 -34.63
C ASN A 9 -26.60 8.84 -34.37
N HIS A 10 -27.31 8.39 -35.41
CA HIS A 10 -28.69 7.93 -35.27
C HIS A 10 -28.76 6.67 -34.38
N PRO A 11 -29.80 6.50 -33.53
CA PRO A 11 -29.94 5.37 -32.60
C PRO A 11 -29.81 3.98 -33.24
N GLU A 12 -30.18 3.86 -34.52
CA GLU A 12 -30.11 2.60 -35.25
C GLU A 12 -28.72 2.19 -35.74
N THR A 13 -27.75 3.12 -35.73
CA THR A 13 -26.39 2.87 -36.20
C THR A 13 -25.60 2.00 -35.23
N ILE A 14 -24.57 1.33 -35.76
CA ILE A 14 -23.64 0.53 -34.95
C ILE A 14 -22.88 1.39 -33.93
N TYR A 15 -22.56 2.66 -34.28
CA TYR A 15 -21.82 3.57 -33.42
C TYR A 15 -22.61 3.96 -32.18
N TYR A 16 -23.88 4.32 -32.35
CA TYR A 16 -24.76 4.64 -31.22
C TYR A 16 -24.94 3.43 -30.30
N LYS A 17 -25.24 2.27 -30.88
CA LYS A 17 -25.47 1.02 -30.12
C LYS A 17 -24.21 0.60 -29.34
N ALA A 18 -23.03 0.71 -29.94
CA ALA A 18 -21.76 0.42 -29.29
C ALA A 18 -21.44 1.43 -28.18
N ALA A 19 -21.59 2.73 -28.44
CA ALA A 19 -21.33 3.78 -27.45
C ALA A 19 -22.25 3.64 -26.22
N LYS A 20 -23.53 3.32 -26.43
CA LYS A 20 -24.50 3.08 -25.35
C LYS A 20 -24.09 1.88 -24.47
N LYS A 21 -23.68 0.78 -25.10
CA LYS A 21 -23.19 -0.42 -24.37
C LYS A 21 -21.89 -0.13 -23.62
N LEU A 22 -20.93 0.53 -24.26
CA LEU A 22 -19.65 0.90 -23.66
C LEU A 22 -19.84 1.81 -22.45
N LEU A 23 -20.72 2.82 -22.56
CA LEU A 23 -21.04 3.71 -21.45
C LEU A 23 -21.66 2.95 -20.28
N HIS A 24 -22.61 2.05 -20.55
CA HIS A 24 -23.26 1.25 -19.49
C HIS A 24 -22.25 0.40 -18.71
N VAL A 25 -21.36 -0.31 -19.41
CA VAL A 25 -20.33 -1.14 -18.77
C VAL A 25 -19.29 -0.27 -18.06
N GLY A 26 -18.87 0.83 -18.67
CA GLY A 26 -17.88 1.75 -18.11
C GLY A 26 -18.32 2.35 -16.78
N VAL A 27 -19.56 2.85 -16.70
CA VAL A 27 -20.11 3.41 -15.45
C VAL A 27 -20.21 2.35 -14.35
N LYS A 28 -20.55 1.11 -14.70
CA LYS A 28 -20.58 0.00 -13.74
C LYS A 28 -19.19 -0.40 -13.24
N MET A 29 -18.19 -0.38 -14.12
CA MET A 29 -16.81 -0.76 -13.78
C MET A 29 -16.10 0.32 -12.96
N MET A 30 -16.41 1.59 -13.22
CA MET A 30 -15.86 2.76 -12.54
C MET A 30 -16.83 3.33 -11.50
N SER A 31 -17.66 2.49 -10.89
CA SER A 31 -18.59 2.93 -9.84
C SER A 31 -17.82 3.37 -8.59
N GLN A 32 -18.47 4.15 -7.72
CA GLN A 32 -17.88 4.63 -6.48
C GLN A 32 -17.26 3.51 -5.64
N ASP A 33 -17.95 2.37 -5.51
CA ASP A 33 -17.46 1.20 -4.75
C ASP A 33 -16.20 0.56 -5.36
N LYS A 34 -15.98 0.74 -6.67
CA LYS A 34 -14.81 0.23 -7.39
C LYS A 34 -13.67 1.22 -7.43
N LEU A 35 -13.96 2.52 -7.45
CA LEU A 35 -12.93 3.56 -7.43
C LEU A 35 -12.37 3.80 -6.03
N LYS A 36 -13.19 3.80 -4.97
CA LYS A 36 -12.72 4.05 -3.59
C LYS A 36 -11.46 3.27 -3.19
N PRO A 37 -11.37 1.93 -3.41
CA PRO A 37 -10.18 1.16 -3.06
C PRO A 37 -8.93 1.50 -3.89
N LEU A 38 -9.10 2.05 -5.09
CA LEU A 38 -7.97 2.40 -5.97
C LEU A 38 -7.29 3.70 -5.55
N ARG A 39 -7.87 4.45 -4.61
CA ARG A 39 -7.35 5.75 -4.15
C ARG A 39 -5.97 5.63 -3.53
N SER A 40 -5.71 4.55 -2.81
CA SER A 40 -4.39 4.30 -2.19
C SER A 40 -3.32 3.90 -3.19
N VAL A 41 -3.70 3.44 -4.39
CA VAL A 41 -2.79 2.91 -5.41
C VAL A 41 -2.52 3.95 -6.50
N ILE A 42 -3.49 4.83 -6.78
CA ILE A 42 -3.41 5.85 -7.82
C ILE A 42 -3.08 7.19 -7.16
N THR A 43 -1.82 7.59 -7.22
CA THR A 43 -1.26 8.78 -6.54
C THR A 43 -2.08 10.05 -6.75
N TYR A 44 -2.55 10.31 -7.96
CA TYR A 44 -3.25 11.54 -8.33
C TYR A 44 -4.78 11.44 -8.22
N MET A 45 -5.31 10.35 -7.66
CA MET A 45 -6.77 10.19 -7.57
C MET A 45 -7.41 11.07 -6.50
N VAL A 46 -6.59 11.63 -5.61
CA VAL A 46 -7.00 12.62 -4.58
C VAL A 46 -7.20 14.02 -5.16
N ASP A 47 -6.62 14.31 -6.32
CA ASP A 47 -6.68 15.62 -6.97
C ASP A 47 -7.98 15.81 -7.77
N ILE A 48 -8.70 14.72 -8.05
CA ILE A 48 -9.95 14.76 -8.79
C ILE A 48 -11.06 15.30 -7.88
N SER A 49 -11.68 16.39 -8.28
CA SER A 49 -12.68 17.06 -7.46
C SER A 49 -14.03 16.32 -7.49
N ARG A 50 -14.88 16.62 -6.49
CA ARG A 50 -16.24 16.09 -6.44
C ARG A 50 -17.07 16.54 -7.64
N GLU A 51 -16.84 17.75 -8.14
CA GLU A 51 -17.54 18.31 -9.30
C GLU A 51 -17.21 17.55 -10.59
N GLU A 52 -15.97 17.07 -10.73
CA GLU A 52 -15.51 16.31 -11.88
C GLU A 52 -16.00 14.86 -11.84
N LEU A 53 -15.95 14.23 -10.67
CA LEU A 53 -16.31 12.82 -10.51
C LEU A 53 -17.81 12.59 -10.28
N GLY A 54 -18.52 13.60 -9.78
CA GLY A 54 -19.95 13.56 -9.44
C GLY A 54 -20.27 12.89 -8.10
N PHE A 55 -19.27 12.41 -7.38
CA PHE A 55 -19.40 11.84 -6.04
C PHE A 55 -18.11 12.03 -5.25
N ASP A 56 -18.22 11.92 -3.94
CA ASP A 56 -17.06 11.99 -3.06
C ASP A 56 -16.39 10.61 -2.96
N LEU A 57 -15.08 10.56 -3.18
CA LEU A 57 -14.27 9.37 -2.94
C LEU A 57 -14.06 9.12 -1.43
N GLY A 58 -14.50 10.06 -0.58
CA GLY A 58 -14.37 10.03 0.86
C GLY A 58 -12.97 10.49 1.24
N TYR A 59 -12.89 11.56 2.03
CA TYR A 59 -11.72 11.85 2.83
C TYR A 59 -11.75 10.89 4.03
N GLU A 60 -10.97 9.81 3.98
CA GLU A 60 -10.53 9.20 5.24
C GLU A 60 -9.59 10.21 5.90
N GLU A 61 -10.13 11.05 6.79
CA GLU A 61 -9.34 11.79 7.77
C GLU A 61 -8.58 10.76 8.62
N GLY A 62 -7.39 10.39 8.17
CA GLY A 62 -6.58 9.39 8.85
C GLY A 62 -5.34 8.93 8.08
N VAL A 63 -5.29 9.12 6.75
CA VAL A 63 -4.10 8.76 5.97
C VAL A 63 -3.81 9.90 5.01
N ILE A 64 -2.74 10.64 5.29
CA ILE A 64 -2.24 11.84 4.58
C ILE A 64 -2.92 13.14 5.03
N GLY A 65 -2.71 13.49 6.30
CA GLY A 65 -2.72 14.89 6.75
C GLY A 65 -1.44 15.62 6.33
N VAL A 66 -1.08 15.56 5.03
CA VAL A 66 -0.13 16.50 4.44
C VAL A 66 -0.94 17.37 3.51
N LYS A 67 -1.51 18.45 4.06
CA LYS A 67 -1.78 19.63 3.26
C LYS A 67 -0.43 20.08 2.70
N ILE A 68 -0.11 19.70 1.47
CA ILE A 68 0.90 20.40 0.70
C ILE A 68 0.21 21.69 0.27
N GLU A 69 0.21 22.67 1.16
CA GLU A 69 0.05 24.06 0.73
C GLU A 69 1.21 24.34 -0.24
N PRO A 70 0.98 25.08 -1.35
CA PRO A 70 2.05 25.38 -2.27
C PRO A 70 3.09 26.21 -1.51
N GLU A 71 4.22 25.58 -1.18
CA GLU A 71 5.34 26.24 -0.55
C GLU A 71 5.81 27.35 -1.49
N GLU A 72 5.55 28.59 -1.08
CA GLU A 72 6.32 29.73 -1.56
C GLU A 72 7.78 29.42 -1.21
N GLU A 73 8.61 29.28 -2.25
CA GLU A 73 10.05 29.14 -2.15
C GLU A 73 10.62 30.32 -1.36
N GLN A 74 10.83 30.14 -0.06
CA GLN A 74 11.70 31.01 0.73
C GLN A 74 12.93 30.21 1.14
N GLU A 75 14.00 30.44 0.37
CA GLU A 75 15.37 30.16 0.76
C GLU A 75 15.64 30.73 2.15
N GLY A 76 16.11 29.88 3.09
CA GLY A 76 16.69 30.41 4.33
C GLY A 76 16.86 29.40 5.45
N GLY A 77 18.11 29.02 5.70
CA GLY A 77 18.60 28.87 7.07
C GLY A 77 18.68 27.46 7.63
N GLU A 78 19.87 27.15 8.15
CA GLU A 78 20.30 25.92 8.80
C GLU A 78 19.59 25.68 10.16
N ASP A 79 19.80 24.46 10.67
CA ASP A 79 19.50 23.95 12.02
C ASP A 79 18.10 23.41 12.31
N SER A 80 17.98 22.07 12.31
CA SER A 80 17.26 21.31 13.35
C SER A 80 17.58 19.81 13.19
N GLN A 81 18.60 19.31 13.89
CA GLN A 81 18.85 17.87 14.02
C GLN A 81 17.57 17.12 14.48
N ASP A 82 16.75 17.81 15.27
CA ASP A 82 15.45 17.36 15.77
C ASP A 82 14.46 16.99 14.65
N ILE A 83 14.45 17.71 13.52
CA ILE A 83 13.53 17.41 12.39
C ILE A 83 13.94 16.13 11.67
N LEU A 84 15.25 15.85 11.59
CA LEU A 84 15.77 14.61 11.00
C LEU A 84 15.49 13.41 11.91
N GLU A 85 15.63 13.56 13.23
CA GLU A 85 15.28 12.51 14.20
C GLU A 85 13.79 12.20 14.20
N VAL A 86 12.92 13.23 14.17
CA VAL A 86 11.46 13.05 14.10
C VAL A 86 11.07 12.35 12.79
N LYS A 87 11.69 12.69 11.65
CA LYS A 87 11.45 11.98 10.38
C LYS A 87 11.88 10.51 10.42
N GLN A 88 13.00 10.20 11.07
CA GLN A 88 13.47 8.82 11.24
C GLN A 88 12.56 8.02 12.17
N GLU A 89 12.09 8.63 13.26
CA GLU A 89 11.17 8.00 14.21
C GLU A 89 9.81 7.70 13.58
N VAL A 90 9.24 8.67 12.86
CA VAL A 90 7.99 8.48 12.11
C VAL A 90 8.12 7.36 11.08
N LYS A 91 9.28 7.26 10.40
CA LYS A 91 9.55 6.18 9.45
C LYS A 91 9.60 4.81 10.13
N ARG A 92 10.25 4.70 11.29
CA ARG A 92 10.28 3.46 12.09
C ARG A 92 8.88 3.02 12.51
N ILE A 93 8.04 3.95 12.96
CA ILE A 93 6.67 3.68 13.40
C ILE A 93 5.80 3.20 12.22
N ILE A 94 5.98 3.76 11.03
CA ILE A 94 5.27 3.34 9.82
C ILE A 94 5.71 1.94 9.37
N GLU A 95 7.01 1.65 9.44
CA GLU A 95 7.56 0.33 9.06
C GLU A 95 7.12 -0.77 10.04
N THR A 96 7.05 -0.49 11.34
CA THR A 96 6.54 -1.44 12.35
C THR A 96 5.04 -1.66 12.27
N ASN A 97 4.24 -0.64 11.94
CA ASN A 97 2.78 -0.75 11.85
C ASN A 97 2.26 -1.14 10.46
N LYS A 98 3.14 -1.46 9.52
CA LYS A 98 2.74 -1.89 8.18
C LYS A 98 2.11 -3.29 8.26
N PRO A 99 0.85 -3.47 7.83
CA PRO A 99 0.21 -4.78 7.86
C PRO A 99 0.94 -5.73 6.92
N LEU A 100 1.54 -6.78 7.47
CA LEU A 100 2.31 -7.77 6.70
C LEU A 100 1.42 -8.50 5.69
N SER A 101 1.87 -8.53 4.44
CA SER A 101 1.29 -9.41 3.42
C SER A 101 1.51 -10.88 3.77
N LYS A 102 0.66 -11.79 3.26
CA LYS A 102 0.75 -13.25 3.46
C LYS A 102 2.14 -13.85 3.11
N PHE A 103 2.96 -13.13 2.36
CA PHE A 103 4.28 -13.56 1.89
C PHE A 103 5.44 -12.72 2.44
N GLU A 104 5.20 -11.75 3.32
CA GLU A 104 6.28 -11.00 3.98
C GLU A 104 6.78 -11.76 5.20
N ALA A 105 8.10 -11.77 5.38
CA ALA A 105 8.73 -12.36 6.56
C ALA A 105 8.35 -11.54 7.79
N ILE A 106 7.80 -12.19 8.81
CA ILE A 106 7.52 -11.57 10.11
C ILE A 106 8.86 -11.01 10.62
N PRO A 107 8.98 -9.70 10.87
CA PRO A 107 10.19 -9.14 11.45
C PRO A 107 10.41 -9.81 12.81
N ASP A 108 11.59 -10.40 12.99
CA ASP A 108 11.98 -11.05 14.23
C ASP A 108 12.65 -9.98 15.10
N ASP A 109 11.99 -9.58 16.19
CA ASP A 109 12.46 -8.51 17.09
C ASP A 109 13.58 -8.99 18.05
N LEU A 110 14.25 -10.10 17.73
CA LEU A 110 15.29 -10.68 18.59
C LEU A 110 16.57 -9.86 18.53
N THR A 111 17.12 -9.59 19.71
CA THR A 111 18.45 -9.00 19.85
C THR A 111 19.54 -9.98 19.38
N PRO A 112 20.72 -9.49 18.96
CA PRO A 112 21.84 -10.34 18.57
C PRO A 112 22.21 -11.39 19.64
N GLU A 113 22.10 -11.03 20.91
CA GLU A 113 22.35 -11.90 22.06
C GLU A 113 21.33 -13.04 22.15
N GLU A 114 20.05 -12.75 21.94
CA GLU A 114 18.96 -13.75 21.96
C GLU A 114 19.06 -14.71 20.77
N ILE A 115 19.42 -14.21 19.59
CA ILE A 115 19.69 -15.04 18.40
C ILE A 115 20.84 -16.00 18.69
N LEU A 116 21.92 -15.50 19.30
CA LEU A 116 23.08 -16.31 19.65
C LEU A 116 22.71 -17.40 20.65
N GLU A 117 21.95 -17.06 21.69
CA GLU A 117 21.49 -18.03 22.69
C GLU A 117 20.60 -19.10 22.06
N GLN A 118 19.63 -18.71 21.24
CA GLN A 118 18.73 -19.62 20.55
C GLN A 118 19.49 -20.59 19.63
N ALA A 119 20.44 -20.07 18.85
CA ALA A 119 21.29 -20.88 17.97
C ALA A 119 22.12 -21.89 18.78
N GLN A 120 22.77 -21.44 19.86
CA GLN A 120 23.57 -22.32 20.72
C GLN A 120 22.73 -23.39 21.42
N LYS A 121 21.53 -23.04 21.89
CA LYS A 121 20.60 -23.96 22.55
C LYS A 121 20.09 -25.02 21.57
N ALA A 122 19.73 -24.62 20.35
CA ALA A 122 19.34 -25.53 19.29
C ALA A 122 20.49 -26.49 18.91
N ALA A 123 21.71 -25.97 18.78
CA ALA A 123 22.90 -26.77 18.48
C ALA A 123 23.19 -27.80 19.58
N ARG A 124 23.12 -27.40 20.87
CA ARG A 124 23.29 -28.32 22.00
C ARG A 124 22.23 -29.42 22.02
N SER A 125 20.96 -29.06 21.85
CA SER A 125 19.87 -30.05 21.79
C SER A 125 20.02 -31.02 20.62
N ALA A 126 20.46 -30.55 19.46
CA ALA A 126 20.74 -31.42 18.31
C ALA A 126 21.91 -32.36 18.59
N SER A 127 22.97 -31.87 19.23
CA SER A 127 24.14 -32.66 19.64
C SER A 127 23.75 -33.76 20.62
N GLU A 128 22.95 -33.45 21.65
CA GLU A 128 22.43 -34.42 22.62
C GLU A 128 21.55 -35.49 21.96
N LYS A 129 20.70 -35.10 21.00
CA LYS A 129 19.89 -36.06 20.23
C LYS A 129 20.75 -36.99 19.37
N LEU A 130 21.89 -36.50 18.85
CA LEU A 130 22.82 -37.31 18.08
C LEU A 130 23.66 -38.22 18.98
N SER A 131 24.07 -37.77 20.16
CA SER A 131 24.85 -38.57 21.10
C SER A 131 24.04 -39.75 21.65
N LEU A 132 22.75 -39.55 21.93
CA LEU A 132 21.82 -40.62 22.30
C LEU A 132 21.58 -41.64 21.17
N LYS A 133 21.75 -41.22 19.90
CA LYS A 133 21.50 -42.07 18.72
C LYS A 133 22.66 -42.99 18.33
N ARG A 134 23.82 -42.96 19.00
CA ARG A 134 24.92 -43.89 18.67
C ARG A 134 25.55 -44.58 19.87
N ALA A 135 25.00 -45.75 20.16
CA ALA A 135 25.77 -46.95 20.48
C ALA A 135 25.19 -48.11 19.63
N ASN A 136 25.76 -48.39 18.45
CA ASN A 136 25.47 -49.54 17.55
C ASN A 136 24.44 -49.39 16.41
N SER A 137 24.30 -48.23 15.75
CA SER A 137 23.66 -48.21 14.42
C SER A 137 24.66 -48.70 13.37
N LYS A 138 24.66 -50.01 13.04
CA LYS A 138 25.38 -50.52 11.86
C LYS A 138 24.76 -49.92 10.60
N VAL A 139 25.62 -49.52 9.67
CA VAL A 139 25.28 -49.13 8.29
C VAL A 139 24.69 -50.32 7.56
#